data_AF-A0A660PZJ8-F1
#
_entry.id   AF-A0A660PZJ8-F1
#
_cell.length_a   1.000
_cell.length_b   1.000
_cell.length_c   1.000
_cell.angle_alpha   90.00
_cell.angle_beta   90.00
_cell.angle_gamma   90.00
#
_symmetry.space_group_name_H-M   'P 1'
#
loop_
_entity.id
_entity.type
_entity.pdbx_description
1 polymer ?
#
loop_
_entity_poly.entity_id
_entity_poly.type
_entity_poly.pdbx_seq_one_letter_code
_entity_poly.pdbx_strand_id
1 'polypeptide(L)'
;MYCSKCGCDFTGWTGKCPVDGTRLVEKPPIDDSAIRASVPYETIVDFITGNEGKLKIDLRTTEVGKGKKLAFPGRGYGFAWARRMQGSIDVVDLHITEVGIDKTWGFPYQGYGFAWERQIRGYIGGNEIVLAATKVAREKKFSFPYRGHGYSWTEEFTGDCGELIRADMQTTDVTKEKSWFLFYFMFGYAWINRATLKLSLTD
;
A
#
# COMPACT_ATOMS: atom_id res chain seq x y z
N MET A 1 -13.46 7.93 -8.47
CA MET A 1 -13.02 8.58 -9.73
C MET A 1 -11.51 8.75 -9.65
N TYR A 2 -10.81 8.03 -10.52
CA TYR A 2 -9.37 7.77 -10.48
C TYR A 2 -8.58 8.69 -11.42
N CYS A 3 -7.45 9.21 -10.94
CA CYS A 3 -6.48 9.91 -11.79
C CYS A 3 -5.42 8.93 -12.31
N SER A 4 -5.34 8.71 -13.62
CA SER A 4 -4.37 7.78 -14.25
C SER A 4 -2.90 8.19 -14.07
N LYS A 5 -2.63 9.49 -14.03
CA LYS A 5 -1.27 10.01 -13.77
C LYS A 5 -0.88 9.96 -12.29
N CYS A 6 -1.82 10.30 -11.42
CA CYS A 6 -1.58 10.47 -10.00
C CYS A 6 -1.70 9.16 -9.21
N GLY A 7 -2.48 8.20 -9.72
CA GLY A 7 -2.84 7.00 -8.98
C GLY A 7 -3.81 7.21 -7.82
N CYS A 8 -4.46 8.38 -7.73
CA CYS A 8 -5.34 8.73 -6.62
C CYS A 8 -6.80 8.44 -6.98
N ASP A 9 -7.55 7.86 -6.05
CA ASP A 9 -9.00 7.77 -6.14
C ASP A 9 -9.66 8.92 -5.36
N PHE A 10 -10.66 9.53 -5.99
CA PHE A 10 -11.46 10.61 -5.43
C PHE A 10 -12.94 10.20 -5.48
N THR A 11 -13.50 9.89 -4.33
CA THR A 11 -14.93 9.53 -4.20
C THR A 11 -15.80 10.78 -4.34
N GLY A 12 -16.79 10.76 -5.24
CA GLY A 12 -17.73 11.87 -5.47
C GLY A 12 -17.21 13.05 -6.31
N TRP A 13 -15.99 12.96 -6.85
CA TRP A 13 -15.39 13.99 -7.71
C TRP A 13 -15.54 13.65 -9.20
N THR A 14 -16.13 14.54 -9.98
CA THR A 14 -16.27 14.39 -11.44
C THR A 14 -15.46 15.45 -12.17
N GLY A 15 -14.79 15.08 -13.28
CA GLY A 15 -14.08 16.03 -14.12
C GLY A 15 -12.56 15.85 -14.11
N LYS A 16 -11.82 16.87 -13.65
CA LYS A 16 -10.34 16.89 -13.64
C LYS A 16 -9.80 16.66 -12.24
N CYS A 17 -8.66 15.98 -12.16
CA CYS A 17 -7.94 15.74 -10.93
C CYS A 17 -7.47 17.06 -10.32
N PRO A 18 -7.64 17.25 -8.99
CA PRO A 18 -7.24 18.48 -8.31
C PRO A 18 -5.72 18.68 -8.23
N VAL A 19 -4.94 17.63 -8.49
CA VAL A 19 -3.48 17.64 -8.30
C VAL A 19 -2.76 17.99 -9.60
N ASP A 20 -3.21 17.45 -10.73
CA ASP A 20 -2.49 17.54 -12.01
C ASP A 20 -3.38 17.96 -13.20
N GLY A 21 -4.68 18.18 -12.97
CA GLY A 21 -5.63 18.58 -14.01
C GLY A 21 -6.02 17.47 -15.00
N THR A 22 -5.55 16.24 -14.80
CA THR A 22 -5.85 15.11 -15.69
C THR A 22 -7.30 14.67 -15.53
N ARG A 23 -7.98 14.26 -16.62
CA ARG A 23 -9.38 13.81 -16.53
C ARG A 23 -9.47 12.55 -15.68
N LEU A 24 -10.36 12.57 -14.69
CA LEU A 24 -10.63 11.44 -13.82
C LEU A 24 -11.44 10.38 -14.59
N VAL A 25 -11.09 9.12 -14.41
CA VAL A 25 -11.75 7.92 -14.97
C VAL A 25 -12.46 7.14 -13.87
N GLU A 26 -13.58 6.48 -14.15
CA GLU A 26 -14.38 5.82 -13.11
C GLU A 26 -13.66 4.65 -12.41
N LYS A 27 -12.76 3.97 -13.12
CA LYS A 27 -11.93 2.88 -12.58
C LYS A 27 -10.48 3.07 -13.02
N PRO A 28 -9.50 2.67 -12.19
CA PRO A 28 -8.12 2.55 -12.65
C PRO A 28 -8.07 1.62 -13.88
N PRO A 29 -7.26 1.94 -14.90
CA PRO A 29 -6.99 0.99 -15.96
C PRO A 29 -6.37 -0.24 -15.30
N ILE A 30 -7.05 -1.38 -15.43
CA ILE A 30 -6.47 -2.68 -15.12
C ILE A 30 -5.28 -2.81 -16.07
N ASP A 31 -4.09 -3.01 -15.53
CA ASP A 31 -2.90 -3.27 -16.35
C ASP A 31 -3.05 -4.67 -16.97
N ASP A 32 -3.71 -4.74 -18.13
CA ASP A 32 -3.99 -5.96 -18.88
C ASP A 32 -2.72 -6.71 -19.32
N SER A 33 -1.53 -6.17 -19.06
CA SER A 33 -0.25 -6.84 -19.35
C SER A 33 -0.02 -8.09 -18.47
N ALA A 34 -0.68 -8.19 -17.30
CA ALA A 34 -0.62 -9.36 -16.41
C ALA A 34 -1.46 -10.57 -16.93
N ILE A 35 -2.35 -10.36 -17.90
CA ILE A 35 -3.23 -11.42 -18.44
C ILE A 35 -2.47 -12.37 -19.40
N ARG A 36 -1.25 -11.99 -19.84
CA ARG A 36 -0.53 -12.71 -20.91
C ARG A 36 0.15 -14.03 -20.49
N ALA A 37 0.18 -14.35 -19.20
CA ALA A 37 0.63 -15.64 -18.69
C ALA A 37 -0.32 -16.12 -17.59
N SER A 38 -1.60 -16.34 -17.95
CA SER A 38 -2.57 -16.92 -17.03
C SER A 38 -2.18 -18.37 -16.73
N VAL A 39 -1.60 -18.60 -15.56
CA VAL A 39 -1.44 -19.95 -15.02
C VAL A 39 -2.82 -20.40 -14.55
N PRO A 40 -3.32 -21.57 -14.98
CA PRO A 40 -4.60 -22.08 -14.51
C PRO A 40 -4.64 -22.12 -12.98
N TYR A 41 -5.77 -21.72 -12.40
CA TYR A 41 -5.96 -21.70 -10.95
C TYR A 41 -5.62 -23.05 -10.30
N GLU A 42 -6.05 -24.14 -10.93
CA GLU A 42 -5.78 -25.52 -10.50
C GLU A 42 -4.27 -25.81 -10.41
N THR A 43 -3.48 -25.29 -11.35
CA THR A 43 -2.02 -25.45 -11.31
C THR A 43 -1.38 -24.75 -10.10
N ILE A 44 -1.95 -23.64 -9.65
CA ILE A 44 -1.51 -22.94 -8.43
C ILE A 44 -1.88 -23.76 -7.20
N VAL A 45 -3.09 -24.32 -7.16
CA VAL A 45 -3.56 -25.21 -6.10
C VAL A 45 -2.68 -26.46 -6.01
N ASP A 46 -2.39 -27.10 -7.14
CA ASP A 46 -1.49 -28.26 -7.22
C ASP A 46 -0.08 -27.91 -6.74
N PHE A 47 0.42 -26.73 -7.11
CA PHE A 47 1.73 -26.27 -6.67
C PHE A 47 1.78 -26.03 -5.16
N ILE A 48 0.72 -25.46 -4.57
CA ILE A 48 0.60 -25.30 -3.11
C ILE A 48 0.52 -26.68 -2.44
N THR A 49 -0.28 -27.60 -2.99
CA THR A 49 -0.44 -28.97 -2.49
C THR A 49 0.89 -29.72 -2.49
N GLY A 50 1.68 -29.61 -3.57
CA GLY A 50 3.02 -30.20 -3.68
C GLY A 50 4.06 -29.60 -2.73
N ASN A 51 3.84 -28.37 -2.24
CA ASN A 51 4.68 -27.70 -1.24
C ASN A 51 4.08 -27.81 0.18
N GLU A 52 3.60 -28.99 0.56
CA GLU A 52 3.02 -29.26 1.90
C GLU A 52 1.82 -28.36 2.25
N GLY A 53 1.08 -27.91 1.24
CA GLY A 53 -0.08 -27.03 1.41
C GLY A 53 0.27 -25.57 1.70
N LYS A 54 1.55 -25.15 1.59
CA LYS A 54 2.00 -23.79 1.90
C LYS A 54 3.03 -23.28 0.91
N LEU A 55 2.75 -22.15 0.27
CA LEU A 55 3.71 -21.44 -0.58
C LEU A 55 4.11 -20.11 0.06
N LYS A 56 5.40 -19.79 0.04
CA LYS A 56 5.92 -18.49 0.48
C LYS A 56 6.54 -17.76 -0.70
N ILE A 57 6.12 -16.51 -0.90
CA ILE A 57 6.60 -15.64 -1.97
C ILE A 57 7.12 -14.37 -1.34
N ASP A 58 8.38 -14.04 -1.60
CA ASP A 58 8.95 -12.78 -1.17
C ASP A 58 8.58 -11.68 -2.17
N LEU A 59 8.00 -10.61 -1.63
CA LEU A 59 7.55 -9.45 -2.35
C LEU A 59 8.47 -8.27 -2.08
N ARG A 60 8.70 -7.47 -3.11
CA ARG A 60 9.45 -6.22 -3.02
C ARG A 60 8.64 -5.07 -3.61
N THR A 61 8.68 -3.94 -2.95
CA THR A 61 8.06 -2.71 -3.45
C THR A 61 8.86 -2.15 -4.63
N THR A 62 8.17 -1.96 -5.75
CA THR A 62 8.74 -1.42 -6.99
C THR A 62 8.35 0.03 -7.21
N GLU A 63 7.16 0.41 -6.73
CA GLU A 63 6.68 1.79 -6.80
C GLU A 63 6.19 2.27 -5.44
N VAL A 64 6.48 3.54 -5.13
CA VAL A 64 6.12 4.17 -3.85
C VAL A 64 5.29 5.42 -4.12
N GLY A 65 4.10 5.48 -3.52
CA GLY A 65 3.30 6.69 -3.47
C GLY A 65 3.79 7.60 -2.34
N LYS A 66 3.87 8.91 -2.60
CA LYS A 66 4.15 9.92 -1.57
C LYS A 66 3.11 11.04 -1.66
N GLY A 67 2.55 11.41 -0.52
CA GLY A 67 1.64 12.52 -0.36
C GLY A 67 2.17 13.48 0.70
N LYS A 68 2.10 14.77 0.45
CA LYS A 68 2.37 15.80 1.46
C LYS A 68 1.27 16.84 1.43
N LYS A 69 0.81 17.26 2.61
CA LYS A 69 -0.06 18.43 2.73
C LYS A 69 0.59 19.44 3.63
N LEU A 70 0.57 20.68 3.18
CA LEU A 70 0.97 21.85 3.95
C LEU A 70 -0.21 22.82 4.00
N ALA A 71 -0.51 23.33 5.18
CA ALA A 71 -1.47 24.38 5.43
C ALA A 71 -0.82 25.43 6.34
N PHE A 72 -0.97 26.69 5.98
CA PHE A 72 -0.45 27.80 6.76
C PHE A 72 -1.31 28.03 8.03
N PRO A 73 -0.76 28.48 9.18
CA PRO A 73 0.66 28.64 9.49
C PRO A 73 1.22 27.35 10.12
N GLY A 74 2.02 26.63 9.34
CA GLY A 74 2.82 25.54 9.87
C GLY A 74 2.07 24.28 10.29
N ARG A 75 1.06 23.91 9.54
CA ARG A 75 0.38 22.63 9.67
C ARG A 75 0.80 21.79 8.49
N GLY A 76 1.45 20.66 8.72
CA GLY A 76 1.74 19.79 7.61
C GLY A 76 1.94 18.37 8.07
N TYR A 77 1.68 17.44 7.16
CA TYR A 77 1.98 16.04 7.34
C TYR A 77 2.35 15.45 5.98
N GLY A 78 3.32 14.55 6.01
CA GLY A 78 3.68 13.70 4.89
C GLY A 78 3.24 12.28 5.17
N PHE A 79 3.01 11.52 4.12
CA PHE A 79 2.77 10.10 4.19
C PHE A 79 3.29 9.44 2.91
N ALA A 80 3.75 8.20 3.05
CA ALA A 80 4.11 7.36 1.93
C ALA A 80 3.36 6.03 2.06
N TRP A 81 3.32 5.29 0.97
CA TRP A 81 2.78 3.94 0.92
C TRP A 81 3.42 3.20 -0.26
N ALA A 82 3.51 1.88 -0.17
CA ALA A 82 3.82 1.07 -1.35
C ALA A 82 2.68 1.26 -2.36
N ARG A 83 2.99 1.50 -3.64
CA ARG A 83 1.98 1.60 -4.72
C ARG A 83 1.88 0.30 -5.50
N ARG A 84 3.02 -0.34 -5.73
CA ARG A 84 3.15 -1.61 -6.44
C ARG A 84 4.18 -2.50 -5.75
N MET A 85 3.86 -3.77 -5.59
CA MET A 85 4.75 -4.79 -5.05
C MET A 85 4.80 -5.99 -6.00
N GLN A 86 6.00 -6.49 -6.27
CA GLN A 86 6.23 -7.61 -7.17
C GLN A 86 7.02 -8.72 -6.49
N GLY A 87 6.68 -9.97 -6.81
CA GLY A 87 7.37 -11.16 -6.33
C GLY A 87 8.46 -11.66 -7.29
N SER A 88 9.36 -12.50 -6.78
CA SER A 88 10.43 -13.17 -7.57
C SER A 88 9.90 -14.22 -8.55
N ILE A 89 8.70 -14.73 -8.31
CA ILE A 89 7.91 -15.36 -9.36
C ILE A 89 7.30 -14.16 -10.11
N ASP A 90 7.74 -13.87 -11.34
CA ASP A 90 7.31 -12.76 -12.24
C ASP A 90 5.80 -12.74 -12.58
N VAL A 91 5.02 -13.36 -11.72
CA VAL A 91 3.65 -13.81 -11.82
C VAL A 91 2.81 -13.21 -10.69
N VAL A 92 3.44 -12.59 -9.67
CA VAL A 92 2.76 -11.87 -8.59
C VAL A 92 2.96 -10.37 -8.74
N ASP A 93 1.87 -9.68 -9.07
CA ASP A 93 1.83 -8.23 -9.16
C ASP A 93 0.68 -7.67 -8.31
N LEU A 94 1.05 -6.96 -7.24
CA LEU A 94 0.11 -6.42 -6.27
C LEU A 94 0.09 -4.89 -6.33
N HIS A 95 -1.10 -4.33 -6.42
CA HIS A 95 -1.39 -2.91 -6.47
C HIS A 95 -2.16 -2.48 -5.23
N ILE A 96 -1.69 -1.43 -4.57
CA ILE A 96 -2.41 -0.87 -3.43
C ILE A 96 -3.59 -0.06 -3.98
N THR A 97 -4.80 -0.47 -3.62
CA THR A 97 -6.04 0.14 -4.12
C THR A 97 -6.62 1.13 -3.13
N GLU A 98 -6.45 0.88 -1.83
CA GLU A 98 -6.91 1.79 -0.78
C GLU A 98 -5.81 2.11 0.22
N VAL A 99 -5.73 3.38 0.59
CA VAL A 99 -4.79 3.89 1.60
C VAL A 99 -5.59 4.45 2.76
N GLY A 100 -5.38 3.89 3.95
CA GLY A 100 -5.89 4.44 5.20
C GLY A 100 -5.06 5.65 5.61
N ILE A 101 -5.72 6.74 6.02
CA ILE A 101 -5.05 7.96 6.48
C ILE A 101 -5.63 8.35 7.84
N ASP A 102 -4.76 8.55 8.82
CA ASP A 102 -5.12 9.07 10.14
C ASP A 102 -4.24 10.28 10.50
N LYS A 103 -4.81 11.19 11.29
CA LYS A 103 -4.16 12.44 11.69
C LYS A 103 -4.43 12.68 13.16
N THR A 104 -3.37 12.76 13.95
CA THR A 104 -3.47 13.14 15.35
C THR A 104 -2.87 14.53 15.55
N TRP A 105 -3.61 15.40 16.25
CA TRP A 105 -3.17 16.75 16.57
C TRP A 105 -3.07 16.96 18.08
N GLY A 106 -2.01 17.64 18.52
CA GLY A 106 -1.78 18.06 19.89
C GLY A 106 -1.35 19.54 19.95
N PHE A 107 -1.79 20.24 20.99
CA PHE A 107 -1.38 21.62 21.26
C PHE A 107 -0.02 21.63 22.00
N PRO A 108 0.90 22.60 21.74
CA PRO A 108 0.87 23.64 20.73
C PRO A 108 1.74 23.22 19.54
N TYR A 109 1.13 22.75 18.45
CA TYR A 109 1.79 22.42 17.17
C TYR A 109 2.35 21.00 16.96
N GLN A 110 1.82 19.98 17.63
CA GLN A 110 2.14 18.58 17.31
C GLN A 110 1.14 18.06 16.28
N GLY A 111 1.60 17.77 15.05
CA GLY A 111 0.77 17.18 14.00
C GLY A 111 1.40 15.89 13.49
N TYR A 112 0.78 14.75 13.77
CA TYR A 112 1.21 13.46 13.27
C TYR A 112 0.30 13.05 12.12
N GLY A 113 0.89 12.76 10.95
CA GLY A 113 0.22 12.05 9.87
C GLY A 113 0.61 10.59 9.87
N PHE A 114 -0.37 9.74 9.62
CA PHE A 114 -0.21 8.30 9.43
C PHE A 114 -0.89 7.95 8.11
N ALA A 115 -0.20 7.23 7.23
CA ALA A 115 -0.87 6.46 6.19
C ALA A 115 -0.38 5.02 6.17
N TRP A 116 -1.27 4.12 5.83
CA TRP A 116 -0.99 2.70 5.69
C TRP A 116 -1.83 2.13 4.56
N GLU A 117 -1.36 1.06 3.97
CA GLU A 117 -2.05 0.33 2.92
C GLU A 117 -3.25 -0.39 3.54
N ARG A 118 -4.49 -0.03 3.17
CA ARG A 118 -5.71 -0.62 3.72
C ARG A 118 -6.17 -1.83 2.93
N GLN A 119 -6.09 -1.74 1.60
CA GLN A 119 -6.47 -2.81 0.70
C GLN A 119 -5.49 -2.90 -0.46
N ILE A 120 -5.09 -4.12 -0.77
CA ILE A 120 -4.21 -4.46 -1.89
C ILE A 120 -4.98 -5.39 -2.79
N ARG A 121 -4.93 -5.14 -4.10
CA ARG A 121 -5.45 -6.04 -5.12
C ARG A 121 -4.36 -6.36 -6.10
N GLY A 122 -4.33 -7.58 -6.59
CA GLY A 122 -3.35 -7.94 -7.59
C GLY A 122 -3.67 -9.26 -8.23
N TYR A 123 -2.67 -9.82 -8.88
CA TYR A 123 -2.80 -11.08 -9.59
C TYR A 123 -1.66 -12.02 -9.21
N ILE A 124 -2.00 -13.29 -9.05
CA ILE A 124 -1.06 -14.41 -8.94
C ILE A 124 -1.38 -15.35 -10.09
N GLY A 125 -0.53 -15.38 -11.12
CA GLY A 125 -0.77 -16.26 -12.27
C GLY A 125 -1.97 -15.84 -13.09
N GLY A 126 -2.33 -14.55 -13.06
CA GLY A 126 -3.57 -14.04 -13.66
C GLY A 126 -4.82 -14.21 -12.81
N ASN A 127 -4.73 -14.85 -11.64
CA ASN A 127 -5.86 -15.01 -10.71
C ASN A 127 -5.90 -13.84 -9.72
N GLU A 128 -7.05 -13.19 -9.59
CA GLU A 128 -7.21 -12.03 -8.71
C GLU A 128 -7.04 -12.45 -7.24
N ILE A 129 -6.24 -11.66 -6.53
CA ILE A 129 -6.07 -11.74 -5.08
C ILE A 129 -6.45 -10.39 -4.48
N VAL A 130 -7.21 -10.43 -3.39
CA VAL A 130 -7.61 -9.24 -2.65
C VAL A 130 -7.19 -9.42 -1.20
N LEU A 131 -6.33 -8.52 -0.71
CA LEU A 131 -5.82 -8.52 0.66
C LEU A 131 -6.29 -7.26 1.39
N ALA A 132 -6.77 -7.45 2.61
CA ALA A 132 -7.15 -6.36 3.51
C ALA A 132 -6.19 -6.30 4.70
N ALA A 133 -5.88 -5.08 5.14
CA ALA A 133 -5.06 -4.85 6.32
C ALA A 133 -5.76 -5.38 7.59
N THR A 134 -5.10 -6.26 8.33
CA THR A 134 -5.58 -6.77 9.62
C THR A 134 -4.86 -6.12 10.79
N LYS A 135 -3.59 -5.76 10.61
CA LYS A 135 -2.77 -5.16 11.66
C LYS A 135 -1.95 -4.00 11.14
N VAL A 136 -2.04 -2.87 11.82
CA VAL A 136 -1.38 -1.62 11.43
C VAL A 136 -0.46 -1.15 12.54
N ALA A 137 0.80 -0.91 12.22
CA ALA A 137 1.75 -0.31 13.14
C ALA A 137 1.80 1.21 12.97
N ARG A 138 2.03 1.90 14.08
CA ARG A 138 2.20 3.35 14.13
C ARG A 138 3.36 3.70 15.04
N GLU A 139 4.20 4.62 14.60
CA GLU A 139 5.31 5.15 15.37
C GLU A 139 5.23 6.68 15.40
N LYS A 140 5.32 7.24 16.60
CA LYS A 140 5.34 8.70 16.81
C LYS A 140 6.75 9.11 17.20
N LYS A 141 7.32 10.09 16.51
CA LYS A 141 8.58 10.72 16.93
C LYS A 141 8.35 12.18 17.27
N PHE A 142 8.83 12.55 18.44
CA PHE A 142 8.85 13.92 18.92
C PHE A 142 10.29 14.36 19.10
N SER A 143 10.58 15.62 18.74
CA SER A 143 11.91 16.22 18.96
C SER A 143 11.70 17.68 19.33
N PHE A 144 11.79 18.01 20.61
CA PHE A 144 11.79 19.41 21.07
C PHE A 144 13.00 20.15 20.48
N PRO A 145 12.90 21.40 19.96
CA PRO A 145 11.75 22.32 19.88
C PRO A 145 10.87 22.17 18.62
N TYR A 146 11.08 21.13 17.81
CA TYR A 146 10.49 20.92 16.49
C TYR A 146 9.20 20.06 16.52
N ARG A 147 8.35 20.24 15.52
CA ARG A 147 7.05 19.55 15.40
C ARG A 147 7.27 18.03 15.20
N GLY A 148 6.53 17.21 15.94
CA GLY A 148 6.61 15.74 15.82
C GLY A 148 6.15 15.21 14.46
N HIS A 149 6.64 14.04 14.05
CA HIS A 149 6.22 13.33 12.83
C HIS A 149 5.83 11.88 13.14
N GLY A 150 4.91 11.35 12.33
CA GLY A 150 4.38 9.99 12.44
C GLY A 150 4.89 9.11 11.30
N TYR A 151 5.02 7.83 11.59
CA TYR A 151 5.17 6.75 10.61
C TYR A 151 4.05 5.75 10.84
N SER A 152 3.54 5.16 9.76
CA SER A 152 2.68 4.00 9.85
C SER A 152 2.87 3.11 8.63
N TRP A 153 2.56 1.85 8.81
CA TRP A 153 2.60 0.82 7.78
C TRP A 153 1.69 -0.31 8.24
N THR A 154 1.22 -1.11 7.29
CA THR A 154 0.48 -2.32 7.64
C THR A 154 1.48 -3.45 7.91
N GLU A 155 1.34 -4.13 9.05
CA GLU A 155 2.18 -5.27 9.44
C GLU A 155 1.68 -6.57 8.82
N GLU A 156 0.37 -6.74 8.79
CA GLU A 156 -0.29 -7.98 8.37
C GLU A 156 -1.49 -7.66 7.48
N PHE A 157 -1.64 -8.46 6.43
CA PHE A 157 -2.81 -8.47 5.57
C PHE A 157 -3.31 -9.89 5.44
N THR A 158 -4.62 -10.03 5.27
CA THR A 158 -5.26 -11.30 4.98
C THR A 158 -6.27 -11.11 3.87
N GLY A 159 -6.49 -12.16 3.12
CA GLY A 159 -7.57 -12.25 2.16
C GLY A 159 -7.46 -13.53 1.37
N ASP A 160 -8.07 -13.53 0.20
CA ASP A 160 -8.33 -14.77 -0.53
C ASP A 160 -7.93 -14.62 -2.00
N CYS A 161 -7.56 -15.74 -2.60
CA CYS A 161 -7.30 -15.91 -4.03
C CYS A 161 -8.21 -17.04 -4.52
N GLY A 162 -9.38 -16.67 -5.05
CA GLY A 162 -10.44 -17.65 -5.36
C GLY A 162 -11.05 -18.28 -4.10
N GLU A 163 -11.61 -19.48 -4.24
CA GLU A 163 -12.38 -20.15 -3.19
C GLU A 163 -11.52 -21.03 -2.26
N LEU A 164 -10.38 -21.54 -2.76
CA LEU A 164 -9.61 -22.59 -2.10
C LEU A 164 -8.27 -22.11 -1.51
N ILE A 165 -7.88 -20.86 -1.77
CA ILE A 165 -6.58 -20.35 -1.34
C ILE A 165 -6.78 -19.14 -0.45
N ARG A 166 -6.38 -19.29 0.81
CA ARG A 166 -6.17 -18.20 1.74
C ARG A 166 -4.78 -17.59 1.54
N ALA A 167 -4.72 -16.28 1.58
CA ALA A 167 -3.50 -15.52 1.44
C ALA A 167 -3.26 -14.63 2.66
N ASP A 168 -2.12 -14.82 3.31
CA ASP A 168 -1.67 -14.03 4.45
C ASP A 168 -0.35 -13.35 4.09
N MET A 169 -0.33 -12.02 4.10
CA MET A 169 0.88 -11.25 3.81
C MET A 169 1.43 -10.62 5.09
N GLN A 170 2.72 -10.78 5.30
CA GLN A 170 3.42 -10.22 6.46
C GLN A 170 4.53 -9.28 6.00
N THR A 171 4.51 -8.05 6.49
CA THR A 171 5.56 -7.06 6.25
C THR A 171 6.83 -7.48 6.98
N THR A 172 7.94 -7.59 6.23
CA THR A 172 9.24 -8.00 6.76
C THR A 172 10.22 -6.84 6.84
N ASP A 173 10.08 -5.84 5.98
CA ASP A 173 10.92 -4.65 5.99
C ASP A 173 10.12 -3.38 5.64
N VAL A 174 10.43 -2.30 6.36
CA VAL A 174 9.76 -1.01 6.25
C VAL A 174 10.81 0.06 6.06
N THR A 175 10.72 0.80 4.95
CA THR A 175 11.56 1.98 4.77
C THR A 175 10.94 3.18 5.45
N LYS A 176 11.75 3.92 6.20
CA LYS A 176 11.36 5.16 6.88
C LYS A 176 12.25 6.29 6.41
N GLU A 177 11.63 7.35 5.93
CA GLU A 177 12.32 8.54 5.45
C GLU A 177 11.82 9.78 6.21
N LYS A 178 12.74 10.72 6.44
CA LYS A 178 12.41 12.05 6.96
C LYS A 178 12.57 13.06 5.85
N SER A 179 11.60 13.95 5.71
CA SER A 179 11.77 15.13 4.85
C SER A 179 11.58 16.38 5.67
N TRP A 180 12.42 17.37 5.37
CA TRP A 180 12.34 18.70 5.94
C TRP A 180 11.69 19.65 4.94
N PHE A 181 10.80 20.50 5.43
CA PHE A 181 10.22 21.58 4.63
C PHE A 181 10.37 22.89 5.40
N LEU A 182 11.39 23.69 5.09
CA LEU A 182 11.83 24.82 5.92
C LEU A 182 12.31 24.36 7.31
N PHE A 183 13.12 25.20 7.98
CA PHE A 183 13.88 24.84 9.20
C PHE A 183 13.04 24.31 10.38
N TYR A 184 11.71 24.40 10.34
CA TYR A 184 10.83 24.07 11.46
C TYR A 184 9.80 22.95 11.18
N PHE A 185 9.73 22.38 9.97
CA PHE A 185 8.76 21.33 9.63
C PHE A 185 9.41 20.04 9.20
N MET A 186 9.03 18.96 9.89
CA MET A 186 9.49 17.61 9.60
C MET A 186 8.29 16.72 9.25
N PHE A 187 8.45 15.92 8.21
CA PHE A 187 7.49 14.90 7.79
C PHE A 187 8.13 13.52 7.88
N GLY A 188 7.34 12.56 8.36
CA GLY A 188 7.69 11.14 8.34
C GLY A 188 7.01 10.48 7.15
N TYR A 189 7.78 9.68 6.42
CA TYR A 189 7.29 8.82 5.36
C TYR A 189 7.66 7.39 5.72
N ALA A 190 6.70 6.49 5.75
CA ALA A 190 6.96 5.06 5.87
C ALA A 190 6.21 4.32 4.77
N TRP A 191 6.82 3.27 4.25
CA TRP A 191 6.20 2.37 3.30
C TRP A 191 6.79 0.97 3.46
N ILE A 192 6.00 -0.03 3.14
CA ILE A 192 6.46 -1.42 3.06
C ILE A 192 7.52 -1.50 1.97
N ASN A 193 8.70 -2.05 2.26
CA ASN A 193 9.76 -2.28 1.28
C ASN A 193 9.85 -3.75 0.88
N ARG A 194 9.66 -4.64 1.85
CA ARG A 194 9.57 -6.09 1.63
C ARG A 194 8.44 -6.68 2.46
N ALA A 195 7.81 -7.69 1.90
CA ALA A 195 6.82 -8.50 2.59
C ALA A 195 6.95 -9.96 2.14
N THR A 196 6.46 -10.90 2.94
CA THR A 196 6.34 -12.30 2.56
C THR A 196 4.85 -12.61 2.45
N LEU A 197 4.42 -13.04 1.27
CA LEU A 197 3.08 -13.55 1.00
C LEU A 197 3.07 -15.07 1.22
N LYS A 198 2.19 -15.53 2.10
CA LYS A 198 1.94 -16.94 2.36
C LYS A 198 0.61 -17.31 1.72
N LEU A 199 0.61 -18.33 0.88
CA LEU A 199 -0.60 -18.94 0.35
C LEU A 199 -0.78 -20.30 1.01
N SER A 200 -1.99 -20.57 1.48
CA SER A 200 -2.37 -21.85 2.08
C SER A 200 -3.73 -22.27 1.59
N LEU A 201 -3.96 -23.58 1.51
CA LEU A 201 -5.29 -24.09 1.22
C LEU A 201 -6.23 -23.80 2.38
N THR A 202 -7.45 -23.42 2.05
CA THR A 202 -8.55 -23.34 3.02
C THR A 202 -8.99 -24.77 3.34
N ASP A 203 -9.11 -25.11 4.63
CA ASP A 203 -9.60 -26.41 5.09
C ASP A 203 -11.09 -26.63 4.73
#